data_AF-A0A923WFQ0-F1
#
_entry.id   AF-A0A923WFQ0-F1
#
_cell.length_a   1.000
_cell.length_b   1.000
_cell.length_c   1.000
_cell.angle_alpha   90.00
_cell.angle_beta   90.00
_cell.angle_gamma   90.00
#
_symmetry.space_group_name_H-M   'P 1'
#
loop_
_entity.id
_entity.type
_entity.pdbx_description
1 polymer ?
#
loop_
_entity_poly.entity_id
_entity_poly.type
_entity_poly.pdbx_seq_one_letter_code
_entity_poly.pdbx_strand_id
1 'polypeptide(L)'
;MFSTFLRRPVFAIVISVVILFLGGLAIYTLPISQFPEISPPMVIVRASYPGASAKVLTESVLIPLEQAVNGVPGMKYMTSDATSAGECNIQIVFNLGTSPDQAVVNINTRIAQVLNRLPLLVQR
;
A
#
# COMPACT_ATOMS: atom_id res chain seq x y z
N MET A 1 30.76 -26.58 -27.51
CA MET A 1 30.67 -25.56 -26.45
C MET A 1 31.96 -25.49 -25.63
N PHE A 2 32.41 -26.58 -24.97
CA PHE A 2 33.65 -26.58 -24.18
C PHE A 2 34.95 -26.43 -24.99
N SER A 3 35.00 -26.98 -26.21
CA SER A 3 36.18 -26.90 -27.08
C SER A 3 36.56 -25.46 -27.50
N THR A 4 35.60 -24.53 -27.54
CA THR A 4 35.83 -23.12 -27.90
C THR A 4 36.54 -22.36 -26.77
N PHE A 5 36.23 -22.68 -25.52
CA PHE A 5 36.88 -22.08 -24.34
C PHE A 5 38.31 -22.60 -24.14
N LEU A 6 38.56 -23.89 -24.41
CA LEU A 6 39.92 -24.47 -24.39
C LEU A 6 40.84 -23.90 -25.48
N ARG A 7 40.29 -23.56 -26.66
CA ARG A 7 41.09 -23.07 -27.80
C ARG A 7 41.39 -21.58 -27.73
N ARG A 8 40.66 -20.80 -26.92
CA ARG A 8 40.88 -19.36 -26.70
C ARG A 8 40.81 -19.03 -25.20
N PRO A 9 41.87 -19.32 -24.43
CA PRO A 9 41.88 -19.13 -22.97
C PRO A 9 41.66 -17.67 -22.55
N VAL A 10 42.12 -16.70 -23.35
CA VAL A 10 41.92 -15.27 -23.08
C VAL A 10 40.43 -14.89 -23.08
N PHE A 11 39.63 -15.46 -23.99
CA PHE A 11 38.18 -15.17 -24.05
C PHE A 11 37.43 -15.71 -22.83
N ALA A 12 37.85 -16.88 -22.33
CA ALA A 12 37.29 -17.46 -21.10
C ALA A 12 37.58 -16.59 -19.88
N ILE A 13 38.80 -16.04 -19.77
CA ILE A 13 39.20 -15.13 -18.68
C ILE A 13 38.37 -13.85 -18.73
N VAL A 14 38.18 -13.25 -19.91
CA VAL A 14 37.36 -12.03 -20.05
C VAL A 14 35.93 -12.26 -19.58
N ILE A 15 35.29 -13.37 -19.96
CA ILE A 15 33.93 -13.70 -19.50
C ILE A 15 33.90 -13.89 -17.98
N SER A 16 34.90 -14.55 -17.40
CA SER A 16 34.99 -14.74 -15.95
C SER A 16 35.11 -13.41 -15.19
N VAL A 17 35.94 -12.49 -15.68
CA VAL A 17 36.09 -11.14 -15.11
C VAL A 17 34.79 -10.35 -15.22
N VAL A 18 34.10 -10.42 -16.35
CA VAL A 18 32.81 -9.75 -16.55
C VAL A 18 31.75 -10.28 -15.56
N ILE A 19 31.69 -11.60 -15.36
CA ILE A 19 30.75 -12.21 -14.39
C ILE A 19 31.09 -11.77 -12.96
N LEU A 20 32.37 -11.75 -12.57
CA LEU A 20 32.78 -11.28 -11.25
C LEU A 20 32.45 -9.80 -11.04
N PHE A 21 32.65 -8.97 -12.07
CA PHE A 21 32.35 -7.55 -11.99
C PHE A 21 30.84 -7.29 -11.87
N LEU A 22 30.01 -7.98 -12.67
CA LEU A 22 28.54 -7.91 -12.57
C LEU A 22 28.03 -8.44 -11.23
N GLY A 23 28.62 -9.53 -10.73
CA GLY A 23 28.28 -10.08 -9.42
C GLY A 23 28.63 -9.12 -8.28
N GLY A 24 29.80 -8.49 -8.35
CA GLY A 24 30.20 -7.45 -7.39
C GLY A 24 29.24 -6.25 -7.41
N LEU A 25 28.86 -5.77 -8.61
CA LEU A 25 27.90 -4.68 -8.75
C LEU A 25 26.53 -5.06 -8.13
N ALA A 26 26.04 -6.27 -8.40
CA ALA A 26 24.77 -6.75 -7.89
C ALA A 26 24.73 -6.80 -6.36
N ILE A 27 25.81 -7.23 -5.71
CA ILE A 27 25.94 -7.24 -4.24
C ILE A 27 25.81 -5.83 -3.66
N TYR A 28 26.38 -4.81 -4.32
CA TYR A 28 26.30 -3.43 -3.86
C TYR A 28 24.93 -2.78 -4.15
N THR A 29 24.25 -3.17 -5.22
CA THR A 29 22.97 -2.56 -5.64
C THR A 29 21.74 -3.26 -5.06
N LEU A 30 21.85 -4.51 -4.59
CA LEU A 30 20.69 -5.22 -4.08
C LEU A 30 20.21 -4.60 -2.76
N PRO A 31 18.94 -4.20 -2.65
CA PRO A 31 18.38 -3.73 -1.40
C PRO A 31 18.35 -4.88 -0.39
N ILE A 32 18.84 -4.62 0.82
CA ILE A 32 18.84 -5.58 1.91
C ILE A 32 17.58 -5.34 2.73
N SER A 33 16.70 -6.34 2.82
CA SER A 33 15.53 -6.35 3.70
C SER A 33 15.62 -7.52 4.68
N GLN A 34 15.21 -7.30 5.93
CA GLN A 34 15.24 -8.35 6.98
C GLN A 34 14.18 -9.44 6.74
N PHE A 35 13.06 -9.05 6.13
CA PHE A 35 12.00 -9.93 5.68
C PHE A 35 11.53 -9.43 4.32
N PRO A 36 11.10 -10.31 3.40
CA PRO A 36 10.33 -9.88 2.24
C PRO A 36 9.05 -9.20 2.71
N GLU A 37 8.49 -8.29 1.91
CA GLU A 37 7.22 -7.62 2.20
C GLU A 37 6.05 -8.63 2.18
N ILE A 38 5.87 -9.35 3.28
CA ILE A 38 4.75 -10.28 3.52
C ILE A 38 3.51 -9.59 4.10
N SER A 39 3.66 -8.30 4.45
CA SER A 39 2.58 -7.50 5.03
C SER A 39 1.60 -7.07 3.94
N PRO A 40 0.29 -7.35 4.10
CA PRO A 40 -0.71 -6.82 3.18
C PRO A 40 -0.70 -5.30 3.20
N PRO A 41 -0.85 -4.62 2.05
CA PRO A 41 -0.98 -3.18 2.02
C PRO A 41 -2.25 -2.76 2.78
N MET A 42 -2.12 -1.73 3.61
CA MET A 42 -3.23 -1.20 4.39
C MET A 42 -3.29 0.32 4.26
N VAL A 43 -4.50 0.84 4.11
CA VAL A 43 -4.75 2.28 4.09
C VAL A 43 -5.65 2.62 5.26
N ILE A 44 -5.27 3.66 6.00
CA ILE A 44 -6.00 4.14 7.16
C ILE A 44 -6.62 5.49 6.81
N VAL A 45 -7.95 5.57 6.91
CA VAL A 45 -8.72 6.80 6.76
C VAL A 45 -9.14 7.25 8.16
N ARG A 46 -8.73 8.45 8.55
CA ARG A 46 -9.11 9.06 9.82
C ARG A 46 -10.05 10.22 9.56
N ALA A 47 -11.11 10.31 10.35
CA ALA A 47 -11.99 11.46 10.34
C ALA A 47 -12.33 11.84 11.78
N SER A 48 -12.42 13.15 12.02
CA SER A 48 -12.71 13.70 13.34
C SER A 48 -14.02 14.49 13.25
N TYR A 49 -14.93 14.21 14.18
CA TYR A 49 -16.13 14.99 14.46
C TYR A 49 -16.18 15.35 15.96
N PRO A 50 -15.52 16.44 16.36
CA PRO A 50 -15.45 16.85 17.75
C PRO A 50 -16.85 17.10 18.34
N GLY A 51 -17.13 16.51 19.51
CA GLY A 51 -18.39 16.69 20.23
C GLY A 51 -19.53 15.74 19.80
N ALA A 52 -19.30 14.84 18.84
CA ALA A 52 -20.26 13.79 18.50
C ALA A 52 -20.13 12.58 19.43
N SER A 53 -21.27 11.96 19.78
CA SER A 53 -21.25 10.64 20.43
C SER A 53 -20.84 9.57 19.42
N ALA A 54 -20.30 8.44 19.90
CA ALA A 54 -19.89 7.34 19.01
C ALA A 54 -21.02 6.89 18.08
N LYS A 55 -22.27 6.86 18.56
CA LYS A 55 -23.44 6.49 17.75
C LYS A 55 -23.72 7.48 16.62
N VAL A 56 -23.69 8.78 16.93
CA VAL A 56 -23.93 9.84 15.92
C VAL A 56 -22.80 9.87 14.89
N LEU A 57 -21.56 9.68 15.32
CA LEU A 57 -20.39 9.57 14.44
C LEU A 57 -20.51 8.38 13.49
N THR A 58 -20.91 7.21 14.00
CA THR A 58 -21.12 6.03 13.16
C THR A 58 -22.19 6.27 12.11
N GLU A 59 -23.38 6.74 12.51
CA GLU A 59 -24.50 6.93 11.58
C GLU A 59 -24.26 8.05 10.55
N SER A 60 -23.59 9.13 10.95
CA SER A 60 -23.45 10.34 10.11
C SER A 60 -22.18 10.38 9.27
N VAL A 61 -21.11 9.71 9.68
CA VAL A 61 -19.78 9.81 9.06
C VAL A 61 -19.28 8.45 8.61
N LEU A 62 -19.32 7.45 9.50
CA LEU A 62 -18.75 6.13 9.24
C LEU A 62 -19.54 5.41 8.15
N ILE A 63 -20.85 5.25 8.29
CA ILE A 63 -21.68 4.52 7.31
C ILE A 63 -21.56 5.11 5.89
N PRO A 64 -21.66 6.44 5.68
CA PRO A 64 -21.45 7.02 4.35
C PRO A 64 -20.04 6.80 3.79
N LEU A 65 -18.99 6.90 4.63
CA LEU A 65 -17.61 6.64 4.21
C LEU A 65 -17.40 5.16 3.85
N GLU A 66 -17.96 4.25 4.63
CA GLU A 66 -17.87 2.82 4.36
C GLU A 66 -18.56 2.46 3.04
N GLN A 67 -19.77 2.97 2.81
CA GLN A 67 -20.48 2.76 1.56
C GLN A 67 -19.73 3.33 0.35
N ALA A 68 -19.02 4.45 0.52
CA ALA A 68 -18.21 5.07 -0.52
C ALA A 68 -16.97 4.24 -0.88
N VAL A 69 -16.30 3.70 0.15
CA VAL A 69 -15.06 2.94 0.02
C VAL A 69 -15.31 1.47 -0.32
N ASN A 70 -16.53 0.97 -0.06
CA ASN A 70 -16.92 -0.38 -0.46
C ASN A 70 -16.85 -0.54 -1.99
N GLY A 71 -16.18 -1.60 -2.45
CA GLY A 71 -15.98 -1.87 -3.87
C GLY A 71 -14.72 -1.25 -4.49
N VAL A 72 -13.78 -0.72 -3.68
CA VAL A 72 -12.45 -0.38 -4.19
C VAL A 72 -11.73 -1.67 -4.67
N PRO A 73 -11.13 -1.66 -5.87
CA PRO A 73 -10.43 -2.83 -6.40
C PRO A 73 -9.30 -3.31 -5.49
N GLY A 74 -9.19 -4.63 -5.30
CA GLY A 74 -8.12 -5.23 -4.50
C GLY A 74 -8.36 -5.22 -2.99
N MET A 75 -9.48 -4.70 -2.51
CA MET A 75 -9.85 -4.75 -1.09
C MET A 75 -10.11 -6.19 -0.64
N LYS A 76 -9.53 -6.58 0.51
CA LYS A 76 -9.76 -7.87 1.16
C LYS A 76 -10.82 -7.75 2.25
N TYR A 77 -10.62 -6.83 3.18
CA TYR A 77 -11.59 -6.49 4.22
C TYR A 77 -11.38 -5.06 4.71
N MET A 78 -12.37 -4.54 5.40
CA MET A 78 -12.32 -3.27 6.07
C MET A 78 -12.79 -3.41 7.51
N THR A 79 -12.15 -2.67 8.41
CA THR A 79 -12.51 -2.57 9.83
C THR A 79 -12.65 -1.10 10.15
N SER A 80 -13.67 -0.76 10.91
CA SER A 80 -13.98 0.61 11.27
C SER A 80 -14.25 0.72 12.77
N ASP A 81 -13.69 1.75 13.37
CA ASP A 81 -13.80 2.03 14.80
C ASP A 81 -14.25 3.47 14.98
N ALA A 82 -15.25 3.68 15.83
CA ALA A 82 -15.78 4.98 16.20
C ALA A 82 -15.62 5.17 17.71
N THR A 83 -14.92 6.23 18.11
CA THR A 83 -14.63 6.53 19.51
C THR A 83 -15.54 7.64 20.00
N SER A 84 -16.00 7.57 21.25
CA SER A 84 -16.79 8.63 21.91
C SER A 84 -16.03 9.95 22.11
N ALA A 85 -14.74 9.99 21.77
CA ALA A 85 -13.91 11.19 21.71
C ALA A 85 -14.17 12.02 20.43
N GLY A 86 -15.06 11.56 19.55
CA GLY A 86 -15.32 12.21 18.26
C GLY A 86 -14.31 11.82 17.18
N GLU A 87 -13.57 10.73 17.35
CA GLU A 87 -12.59 10.25 16.36
C GLU A 87 -13.09 8.94 15.74
N CYS A 88 -13.03 8.82 14.42
CA CYS A 88 -13.23 7.57 13.73
C CYS A 88 -12.05 7.18 12.85
N ASN A 89 -11.85 5.87 12.76
CA ASN A 89 -10.77 5.25 12.03
C ASN A 89 -11.32 4.13 11.16
N ILE A 90 -11.02 4.16 9.87
CA ILE A 90 -11.38 3.11 8.92
C ILE A 90 -10.08 2.53 8.38
N GLN A 91 -9.84 1.26 8.68
CA GLN A 91 -8.71 0.49 8.20
C GLN A 91 -9.16 -0.39 7.04
N ILE A 92 -8.61 -0.16 5.85
CA ILE A 92 -8.87 -0.98 4.67
C ILE A 92 -7.62 -1.81 4.39
N VAL A 93 -7.79 -3.13 4.34
CA VAL A 93 -6.72 -4.09 4.07
C VAL A 93 -6.87 -4.65 2.67
N PHE A 94 -5.80 -4.61 1.90
CA PHE A 94 -5.76 -5.01 0.49
C PHE A 94 -5.10 -6.39 0.31
N ASN A 95 -5.35 -7.00 -0.85
CA ASN A 95 -4.67 -8.24 -1.23
C ASN A 95 -3.20 -8.01 -1.59
N LEU A 96 -2.37 -9.03 -1.34
CA LEU A 96 -0.96 -9.07 -1.71
C LEU A 96 -0.82 -8.87 -3.23
N GLY A 97 0.00 -7.90 -3.64
CA GLY A 97 0.17 -7.49 -5.05
C GLY A 97 -0.58 -6.22 -5.45
N THR A 98 -1.40 -5.62 -4.57
CA THR A 98 -1.99 -4.30 -4.82
C THR A 98 -0.97 -3.20 -4.54
N SER A 99 -0.80 -2.25 -5.46
CA SER A 99 0.03 -1.06 -5.23
C SER A 99 -0.58 -0.16 -4.13
N PRO A 100 0.16 0.18 -3.05
CA PRO A 100 -0.32 1.08 -2.01
C PRO A 100 -0.70 2.46 -2.56
N ASP A 101 0.10 2.99 -3.49
CA ASP A 101 -0.11 4.33 -4.05
C ASP A 101 -1.42 4.41 -4.84
N GLN A 102 -1.72 3.39 -5.65
CA GLN A 102 -2.98 3.32 -6.39
C GLN A 102 -4.17 3.13 -5.45
N ALA A 103 -4.02 2.32 -4.40
CA ALA A 103 -5.06 2.13 -3.40
C ALA A 103 -5.43 3.45 -2.70
N VAL A 104 -4.43 4.27 -2.33
CA VAL A 104 -4.64 5.59 -1.73
C VAL A 104 -5.38 6.54 -2.68
N VAL A 105 -4.98 6.62 -3.95
CA VAL A 105 -5.65 7.47 -4.94
C VAL A 105 -7.10 7.03 -5.18
N ASN A 106 -7.35 5.73 -5.26
CA ASN A 106 -8.68 5.18 -5.45
C ASN A 106 -9.58 5.50 -4.25
N ILE A 107 -9.09 5.31 -3.03
CA ILE A 107 -9.82 5.66 -1.80
C ILE A 107 -10.10 7.16 -1.75
N ASN A 108 -9.09 8.01 -1.99
CA ASN A 108 -9.27 9.47 -1.99
C ASN A 108 -10.31 9.92 -3.01
N THR A 109 -10.31 9.35 -4.21
CA THR A 109 -11.30 9.67 -5.26
C THR A 109 -12.72 9.27 -4.82
N ARG A 110 -12.87 8.12 -4.14
CA ARG A 110 -14.17 7.68 -3.60
C ARG A 110 -14.66 8.56 -2.46
N ILE A 111 -13.78 8.93 -1.53
CA ILE A 111 -14.11 9.83 -0.43
C ILE A 111 -14.52 11.20 -0.98
N ALA A 112 -13.80 11.73 -1.97
CA ALA A 112 -14.09 13.00 -2.60
C ALA A 112 -15.51 13.07 -3.19
N GLN A 113 -16.06 11.96 -3.69
CA GLN A 113 -17.43 11.88 -4.22
C GLN A 113 -18.50 11.99 -3.12
N VAL A 114 -18.15 11.66 -1.88
CA VAL A 114 -19.08 11.57 -0.74
C VAL A 114 -18.83 12.68 0.30
N LEU A 115 -17.80 13.51 0.13
CA LEU A 115 -17.55 14.70 0.95
C LEU A 115 -18.81 15.58 1.14
N ASN A 116 -19.62 15.73 0.10
CA ASN A 116 -20.86 16.52 0.14
C ASN A 116 -21.96 15.93 1.03
N ARG A 117 -21.86 14.65 1.41
CA ARG A 117 -22.80 13.98 2.31
C ARG A 117 -22.33 14.00 3.77
N LEU A 118 -21.10 14.44 4.02
CA LEU A 118 -20.54 14.53 5.37
C LEU A 118 -20.85 15.88 6.02
N PRO A 119 -21.03 15.94 7.35
CA PRO A 119 -21.19 17.21 8.07
C PRO A 119 -20.00 18.15 7.83
N LEU A 120 -20.27 19.45 7.72
CA LEU A 120 -19.25 20.50 7.45
C LEU A 120 -18.10 20.50 8.47
N LEU A 121 -18.33 20.02 9.69
CA LEU A 121 -17.31 19.91 10.73
C LEU A 121 -16.24 18.84 10.44
N VAL A 122 -16.53 17.88 9.56
CA VAL A 122 -15.67 16.73 9.23
C VAL A 122 -14.97 16.90 7.88
N GLN A 123 -15.36 17.90 7.09
CA GLN A 123 -14.79 18.17 5.76
C GLN A 123 -13.43 18.89 5.80
N ARG A 124 -12.78 19.01 6.97
CA ARG A 124 -11.53 19.75 7.17
C ARG A 124 -10.34 18.86 7.43
#